data_AF-A0A2V7XSN9-F1
#
_entry.id   AF-A0A2V7XSN9-F1
#
_cell.length_a   1.000
_cell.length_b   1.000
_cell.length_c   1.000
_cell.angle_alpha   90.00
_cell.angle_beta   90.00
_cell.angle_gamma   90.00
#
_symmetry.space_group_name_H-M   'P 1'
#
loop_
_entity.id
_entity.type
_entity.pdbx_description
1 polymer ?
#
loop_
_entity_poly.entity_id
_entity_poly.type
_entity_poly.pdbx_seq_one_letter_code
_entity_poly.pdbx_strand_id
1 'polypeptide(L)'
;MVEGGAARAGHRSARSPAVLQLPRERGPRAGRGRGLRPVLRAAGIVFADAEQVAPDEAVAAAERLGFPLVAKAIAPGLVHKSDVGGVILGLHSADDVRAAVGTLRDRLATAGWPLQHVLLQREVPGGLEALVGVVADPTFGPLVVCGLGGVQVELLRDASFRLPPVTDVDASDMVDSLRMKALLDGYRGAPPADRSALALLVQRVSALVEAVPELRELDLNPVKVLGRGEGVVVVDARVRLAPVTAAEIG
;
A
#
# COMPACT_ATOMS: atom_id res chain seq x y z
N MET A 1 -51.01 -17.16 -43.81
CA MET A 1 -51.39 -15.95 -43.05
C MET A 1 -51.59 -16.42 -41.61
N VAL A 2 -50.54 -16.54 -40.80
CA VAL A 2 -49.81 -15.49 -40.04
C VAL A 2 -50.70 -14.79 -39.03
N GLU A 3 -50.61 -15.21 -37.76
CA GLU A 3 -50.57 -14.40 -36.52
C GLU A 3 -49.92 -15.32 -35.44
N GLY A 4 -48.93 -14.96 -34.62
CA GLY A 4 -48.26 -13.69 -34.41
C GLY A 4 -48.18 -13.31 -32.92
N GLY A 5 -47.16 -13.80 -32.19
CA GLY A 5 -46.56 -13.18 -30.99
C GLY A 5 -47.42 -13.07 -29.70
N ALA A 6 -46.88 -12.98 -28.49
CA ALA A 6 -45.51 -12.90 -28.01
C ALA A 6 -45.49 -13.38 -26.55
N ALA A 7 -44.61 -14.32 -26.24
CA ALA A 7 -44.31 -14.72 -24.86
C ALA A 7 -43.52 -13.60 -24.17
N ARG A 8 -43.97 -13.19 -22.99
CA ARG A 8 -43.29 -12.21 -22.14
C ARG A 8 -41.94 -12.78 -21.68
N ALA A 9 -40.86 -12.24 -22.22
CA ALA A 9 -39.51 -12.50 -21.75
C ALA A 9 -39.33 -11.88 -20.35
N GLY A 10 -39.15 -12.74 -19.36
CA GLY A 10 -38.75 -12.36 -18.01
C GLY A 10 -37.39 -11.66 -18.05
N HIS A 11 -37.38 -10.40 -17.62
CA HIS A 11 -36.17 -9.63 -17.34
C HIS A 11 -35.40 -10.37 -16.24
N ARG A 12 -34.37 -11.15 -16.61
CA ARG A 12 -33.38 -11.66 -15.66
C ARG A 12 -32.55 -10.46 -15.20
N SER A 13 -32.89 -9.96 -14.03
CA SER A 13 -32.09 -8.99 -13.28
C SER A 13 -30.62 -9.43 -13.29
N ALA A 14 -29.78 -8.63 -13.95
CA ALA A 14 -28.35 -8.79 -13.93
C ALA A 14 -27.90 -8.65 -12.47
N ARG A 15 -27.30 -9.72 -11.92
CA ARG A 15 -26.68 -9.68 -10.60
C ARG A 15 -25.61 -8.59 -10.64
N SER A 16 -25.72 -7.59 -9.77
CA SER A 16 -24.69 -6.59 -9.53
C SER A 16 -23.33 -7.27 -9.37
N PRO A 17 -22.24 -6.76 -9.96
CA PRO A 17 -20.92 -7.32 -9.74
C PRO A 17 -20.65 -7.26 -8.24
N ALA A 18 -20.33 -8.41 -7.64
CA ALA A 18 -19.92 -8.50 -6.25
C ALA A 18 -18.72 -7.56 -6.08
N VAL A 19 -18.90 -6.49 -5.29
CA VAL A 19 -17.81 -5.58 -4.95
C VAL A 19 -16.84 -6.39 -4.09
N LEU A 20 -15.69 -6.74 -4.66
CA LEU A 20 -14.56 -7.29 -3.92
C LEU A 20 -14.21 -6.27 -2.83
N GLN A 21 -14.62 -6.58 -1.61
CA GLN A 21 -14.29 -5.73 -0.46
C GLN A 21 -12.83 -5.97 -0.15
N LEU A 22 -11.99 -4.92 -0.25
CA LEU A 22 -10.64 -5.01 0.32
C LEU A 22 -10.80 -5.41 1.80
N PRO A 23 -10.00 -6.37 2.30
CA PRO A 23 -10.17 -6.91 3.63
C PRO A 23 -10.23 -5.78 4.67
N ARG A 24 -11.38 -5.63 5.33
CA ARG A 24 -11.44 -4.83 6.56
C ARG A 24 -10.65 -5.57 7.63
N GLU A 25 -9.87 -4.82 8.41
CA GLU A 25 -8.95 -5.35 9.41
C GLU A 25 -9.65 -6.29 10.42
N ARG A 26 -9.74 -7.60 10.13
CA ARG A 26 -10.22 -8.61 11.09
C ARG A 26 -9.46 -9.91 10.88
N GLY A 27 -8.43 -10.10 11.69
CA GLY A 27 -7.63 -11.32 11.79
C GLY A 27 -6.36 -11.06 12.59
N PRO A 28 -5.81 -12.04 13.33
CA PRO A 28 -4.57 -11.86 14.07
C PRO A 28 -3.45 -11.53 13.08
N ARG A 29 -2.85 -10.34 13.22
CA ARG A 29 -1.96 -9.77 12.20
C ARG A 29 -0.50 -10.16 12.40
N ALA A 30 0.05 -10.54 11.25
CA ALA A 30 1.42 -10.72 10.83
C ALA A 30 2.44 -9.66 11.31
N GLY A 31 3.70 -10.11 11.34
CA GLY A 31 4.86 -9.37 11.84
C GLY A 31 5.08 -8.05 11.12
N ARG A 32 5.22 -6.98 11.91
CA ARG A 32 5.64 -5.66 11.41
C ARG A 32 7.16 -5.60 11.35
N GLY A 33 7.68 -5.17 10.20
CA GLY A 33 8.93 -4.42 10.11
C GLY A 33 10.24 -5.20 9.95
N ARG A 34 10.50 -6.29 10.68
CA ARG A 34 11.90 -6.79 10.80
C ARG A 34 12.39 -7.74 9.69
N GLY A 35 11.53 -8.13 8.74
CA GLY A 35 11.91 -9.06 7.64
C GLY A 35 11.30 -8.80 6.27
N LEU A 36 10.31 -7.91 6.16
CA LEU A 36 9.63 -7.66 4.88
C LEU A 36 10.49 -6.82 3.91
N ARG A 37 11.23 -5.82 4.41
CA ARG A 37 12.01 -4.91 3.56
C ARG A 37 13.07 -5.63 2.72
N PRO A 38 13.88 -6.57 3.26
CA PRO A 38 14.82 -7.34 2.45
C PRO A 38 14.14 -8.14 1.34
N VAL A 39 12.97 -8.75 1.62
CA VAL A 39 12.20 -9.52 0.63
C VAL A 39 11.69 -8.62 -0.48
N LEU A 40 11.07 -7.48 -0.13
CA LEU A 40 10.61 -6.50 -1.12
C LEU A 40 11.78 -5.98 -1.97
N ARG A 41 12.93 -5.68 -1.35
CA ARG A 41 14.14 -5.24 -2.07
C ARG A 41 14.66 -6.33 -3.00
N ALA A 42 14.67 -7.60 -2.58
CA ALA A 42 15.06 -8.73 -3.43
C ALA A 42 14.09 -8.91 -4.63
N ALA A 43 12.81 -8.59 -4.46
CA ALA A 43 11.82 -8.53 -5.55
C ALA A 43 11.95 -7.25 -6.42
N GLY A 44 12.98 -6.43 -6.20
CA GLY A 44 13.21 -5.19 -6.92
C GLY A 44 12.26 -4.05 -6.53
N ILE A 45 11.49 -4.18 -5.45
CA ILE A 45 10.55 -3.16 -4.99
C ILE A 45 11.32 -2.11 -4.19
N VAL A 46 11.33 -0.87 -4.69
CA VAL A 46 11.98 0.28 -4.05
C VAL A 46 11.14 0.74 -2.87
N PHE A 47 11.76 0.81 -1.69
CA PHE A 47 11.11 1.15 -0.43
C PHE A 47 11.86 2.30 0.25
N ALA A 48 11.13 3.25 0.84
CA ALA A 48 11.73 4.39 1.53
C ALA A 48 12.60 3.95 2.72
N ASP A 49 13.88 4.33 2.70
CA ASP A 49 14.85 4.00 3.73
C ASP A 49 14.34 4.44 5.11
N ALA A 50 14.49 3.57 6.10
CA ALA A 50 14.03 3.85 7.45
C ALA A 50 14.80 3.05 8.48
N GLU A 51 14.88 3.59 9.68
CA GLU A 51 15.41 2.93 10.87
C GLU A 51 14.37 2.99 12.00
N GLN A 52 14.18 1.87 12.67
CA GLN A 52 13.41 1.80 13.91
C GLN A 52 14.41 1.81 15.07
N VAL A 53 14.29 2.81 15.95
CA VAL A 53 15.20 3.00 17.08
C VAL A 53 14.44 3.35 18.35
N ALA A 54 15.11 3.25 19.50
CA ALA A 54 14.56 3.78 20.74
C ALA A 54 14.41 5.31 20.64
N PRO A 55 13.46 5.95 21.37
CA PRO A 55 13.25 7.39 21.31
C PRO A 55 14.52 8.22 21.54
N ASP A 56 15.40 7.78 22.44
CA ASP A 56 16.62 8.50 22.81
C ASP A 56 17.74 8.35 21.75
N GLU A 57 17.62 7.36 20.85
CA GLU A 57 18.55 7.11 19.74
C GLU A 57 18.11 7.78 18.43
N ALA A 58 16.92 8.40 18.42
CA ALA A 58 16.30 8.95 17.21
C ALA A 58 17.19 9.97 16.49
N VAL A 59 17.84 10.89 17.22
CA VAL A 59 18.69 11.91 16.60
C VAL A 59 19.88 11.28 15.88
N ALA A 60 20.56 10.32 16.51
CA ALA A 60 21.69 9.64 15.90
C ALA A 60 21.29 8.84 14.65
N ALA A 61 20.10 8.23 14.65
CA ALA A 61 19.55 7.55 13.48
C ALA A 61 19.16 8.53 12.36
N ALA A 62 18.63 9.71 12.72
CA ALA A 62 18.31 10.75 11.75
C ALA A 62 19.55 11.24 11.00
N GLU A 63 20.66 11.45 11.71
CA GLU A 63 21.94 11.87 11.11
C GLU A 63 22.49 10.82 10.13
N ARG A 64 22.30 9.52 10.41
CA ARG A 64 22.71 8.44 9.49
C ARG A 64 21.82 8.35 8.25
N LEU A 65 20.51 8.49 8.41
CA LEU A 65 19.53 8.39 7.30
C LEU A 65 19.55 9.62 6.39
N GLY A 66 19.88 10.79 6.94
CA GLY A 66 19.82 12.09 6.28
C GLY A 66 18.40 12.64 6.13
N PHE A 67 18.30 13.97 6.07
CA PHE A 67 17.05 14.71 5.99
C PHE A 67 16.56 14.94 4.54
N PRO A 68 15.28 15.28 4.29
CA PRO A 68 14.17 15.34 5.25
C PRO A 68 13.65 13.97 5.70
N LEU A 69 13.09 13.91 6.91
CA LEU A 69 12.59 12.70 7.54
C LEU A 69 11.13 12.82 8.00
N VAL A 70 10.52 11.66 8.18
CA VAL A 70 9.25 11.44 8.84
C VAL A 70 9.48 10.62 10.11
N ALA A 71 8.89 11.03 11.23
CA ALA A 71 8.84 10.25 12.46
C ALA A 71 7.47 9.59 12.64
N LYS A 72 7.45 8.26 12.79
CA LYS A 72 6.23 7.49 13.07
C LYS A 72 6.36 6.78 14.42
N ALA A 73 5.42 7.00 15.32
CA ALA A 73 5.38 6.34 16.62
C ALA A 73 5.15 4.82 16.48
N ILE A 74 5.77 4.05 17.37
CA ILE A 74 5.50 2.63 17.54
C ILE A 74 5.20 2.41 19.03
N ALA A 75 4.02 1.87 19.29
CA ALA A 75 3.55 1.47 20.60
C ALA A 75 2.77 0.14 20.50
N PRO A 76 2.67 -0.63 21.59
CA PRO A 76 1.85 -1.85 21.62
C PRO A 76 0.42 -1.52 21.22
N GLY A 77 -0.23 -2.32 20.39
CA GLY A 77 -1.64 -2.11 20.04
C GLY A 77 -1.94 -0.88 19.16
N LEU A 78 -0.99 0.05 18.96
CA LEU A 78 -1.20 1.21 18.09
C LEU A 78 -1.18 0.80 16.61
N VAL A 79 -2.36 0.62 16.03
CA VAL A 79 -2.52 0.23 14.62
C VAL A 79 -2.66 1.46 13.71
N HIS A 80 -3.50 2.42 14.08
CA HIS A 80 -3.73 3.66 13.32
C HIS A 80 -2.98 4.83 13.96
N LYS A 81 -1.69 4.93 13.62
CA LYS A 81 -0.79 5.95 14.19
C LYS A 81 -1.27 7.36 13.86
N SER A 82 -1.73 7.60 12.63
CA SER A 82 -2.18 8.93 12.19
C SER A 82 -3.36 9.44 13.01
N ASP A 83 -4.28 8.56 13.42
CA ASP A 83 -5.50 8.93 14.16
C ASP A 83 -5.20 9.53 15.54
N VAL A 84 -4.06 9.16 16.13
CA VAL A 84 -3.57 9.72 17.40
C VAL A 84 -2.48 10.77 17.21
N GLY A 85 -2.28 11.26 15.98
CA GLY A 85 -1.19 12.18 15.64
C GLY A 85 0.20 11.55 15.80
N GLY A 86 0.30 10.22 15.69
CA GLY A 86 1.52 9.42 15.80
C GLY A 86 2.43 9.46 14.57
N VAL A 87 2.24 10.42 13.67
CA VAL A 87 3.07 10.67 12.49
C VAL A 87 3.40 12.17 12.45
N ILE A 88 4.67 12.50 12.29
CA ILE A 88 5.17 13.88 12.11
C ILE A 88 6.05 13.88 10.86
N LEU A 89 5.71 14.74 9.89
CA LEU A 89 6.40 14.91 8.61
C LEU A 89 7.31 16.16 8.66
N GLY A 90 8.14 16.37 7.63
CA GLY A 90 8.88 17.63 7.46
C GLY A 90 9.96 17.85 8.50
N LEU A 91 10.68 16.80 8.91
CA LEU A 91 11.81 16.92 9.83
C LEU A 91 13.06 17.23 9.03
N HIS A 92 13.57 18.45 9.15
CA HIS A 92 14.70 18.95 8.37
C HIS A 92 16.01 19.01 9.17
N SER A 93 15.95 18.78 10.48
CA SER A 93 17.08 18.89 11.40
C SER A 93 17.00 17.93 12.58
N ALA A 94 18.11 17.76 13.29
CA ALA A 94 18.18 17.03 14.55
C ALA A 94 17.25 17.63 15.63
N ASP A 95 17.07 18.95 15.63
CA ASP A 95 16.19 19.64 16.56
C ASP A 95 14.72 19.37 16.25
N ASP A 96 14.33 19.33 14.97
CA ASP A 96 12.99 18.90 14.55
C ASP A 96 12.70 17.47 15.03
N VAL A 97 13.68 16.57 14.89
CA VAL A 97 13.55 15.18 15.36
C VAL A 97 13.37 15.13 16.88
N ARG A 98 14.16 15.88 17.65
CA ARG A 98 14.02 15.93 19.11
C ARG A 98 12.64 16.45 19.53
N ALA A 99 12.18 17.53 18.90
CA ALA A 99 10.84 18.08 19.14
C ALA A 99 9.73 17.10 18.74
N ALA A 100 9.89 16.40 17.62
CA ALA A 100 8.96 15.37 17.16
C ALA A 100 8.86 14.21 18.15
N VAL A 101 9.98 13.71 18.68
CA VAL A 101 9.99 12.63 19.68
C VAL A 101 9.24 13.04 20.95
N GLY A 102 9.47 14.26 21.45
CA GLY A 102 8.73 14.81 22.59
C GLY A 102 7.22 14.87 22.31
N THR A 103 6.86 15.45 21.16
CA THR A 103 5.45 15.55 20.72
C THR A 103 4.77 14.19 20.61
N LEU A 104 5.45 13.19 20.03
CA LEU A 104 4.92 11.83 19.92
C LEU A 104 4.72 11.20 21.29
N ARG A 105 5.67 11.38 22.23
CA ARG A 105 5.57 10.87 23.60
C ARG A 105 4.35 11.44 24.31
N ASP A 106 4.12 12.75 24.22
CA ASP A 106 3.01 13.43 24.88
C ASP A 106 1.65 13.01 24.29
N ARG A 107 1.54 12.94 22.95
CA ARG A 107 0.31 12.49 22.27
C ARG A 107 -0.05 11.05 22.64
N LEU A 108 0.93 10.15 22.64
CA LEU A 108 0.71 8.76 22.98
C LEU A 108 0.35 8.59 24.45
N ALA A 109 1.03 9.30 25.37
CA ALA A 109 0.70 9.28 26.79
C ALA A 109 -0.76 9.72 27.03
N THR A 110 -1.19 10.80 26.37
CA THR A 110 -2.58 11.28 26.40
C THR A 110 -3.57 10.23 25.91
N ALA A 111 -3.20 9.47 24.88
CA ALA A 111 -4.00 8.40 24.31
C ALA A 111 -3.89 7.06 25.08
N GLY A 112 -3.12 7.00 26.18
CA GLY A 112 -2.97 5.79 27.00
C GLY A 112 -1.94 4.78 26.50
N TRP A 113 -1.02 5.19 25.62
CA TRP A 113 -0.01 4.32 25.04
C TRP A 113 1.41 4.78 25.41
N PRO A 114 2.34 3.89 25.76
CA PRO A 114 3.75 4.25 25.90
C PRO A 114 4.43 4.27 24.53
N LEU A 115 5.17 5.35 24.21
CA LEU A 115 6.05 5.38 23.04
C LEU A 115 7.21 4.40 23.25
N GLN A 116 7.23 3.30 22.51
CA GLN A 116 8.28 2.29 22.61
C GLN A 116 9.44 2.54 21.65
N HIS A 117 9.11 2.85 20.40
CA HIS A 117 10.12 3.10 19.37
C HIS A 117 9.63 4.22 18.45
N VAL A 118 10.58 4.80 17.72
CA VAL A 118 10.32 5.74 16.64
C VAL A 118 10.86 5.12 15.36
N LEU A 119 10.02 5.06 14.33
CA LEU A 119 10.44 4.76 12.98
C LEU A 119 10.75 6.08 12.29
N LEU A 120 12.04 6.34 12.04
CA LEU A 120 12.49 7.44 11.20
C LEU A 120 12.60 6.94 9.78
N GLN A 121 11.99 7.65 8.84
CA GLN A 121 11.93 7.26 7.44
C GLN A 121 12.25 8.46 6.56
N ARG A 122 13.04 8.24 5.48
CA ARG A 122 13.26 9.26 4.46
C ARG A 122 11.93 9.73 3.90
N GLU A 123 11.72 11.03 3.95
CA GLU A 123 10.53 11.63 3.36
C GLU A 123 10.62 11.54 1.84
N VAL A 124 9.53 11.10 1.21
CA VAL A 124 9.39 11.07 -0.25
C VAL A 124 8.44 12.23 -0.61
N PRO A 125 8.98 13.39 -0.99
CA PRO A 125 8.17 14.56 -1.28
C PRO A 125 7.40 14.39 -2.59
N GLY A 126 6.20 14.95 -2.64
CA GLY A 126 5.36 14.93 -3.84
C GLY A 126 4.91 13.53 -4.26
N GLY A 127 4.70 13.37 -5.56
CA GLY A 127 4.20 12.14 -6.18
C GLY A 127 2.70 11.91 -5.97
N LEU A 128 2.09 11.20 -6.91
CA LEU A 128 0.72 10.71 -6.76
C LEU A 128 0.73 9.50 -5.82
N GLU A 129 -0.24 9.43 -4.91
CA GLU A 129 -0.40 8.26 -4.05
C GLU A 129 -1.20 7.16 -4.75
N ALA A 130 -0.68 5.95 -4.66
CA ALA A 130 -1.27 4.73 -5.18
C ALA A 130 -1.22 3.62 -4.14
N LEU A 131 -1.97 2.56 -4.39
CA LEU A 131 -1.89 1.30 -3.68
C LEU A 131 -1.58 0.20 -4.68
N VAL A 132 -0.64 -0.68 -4.31
CA VAL A 132 -0.43 -1.95 -5.02
C VAL A 132 -0.37 -3.06 -3.98
N GLY A 133 -0.99 -4.19 -4.26
CA GLY A 133 -1.05 -5.25 -3.26
C GLY A 133 -1.61 -6.56 -3.77
N VAL A 134 -1.85 -7.44 -2.81
CA VAL A 134 -2.40 -8.77 -2.98
C VAL A 134 -3.49 -8.93 -1.94
N VAL A 135 -4.68 -9.32 -2.39
CA VAL A 135 -5.79 -9.71 -1.52
C VAL A 135 -6.11 -11.17 -1.74
N ALA A 136 -6.49 -11.87 -0.67
CA ALA A 136 -6.96 -13.24 -0.77
C ALA A 136 -8.47 -13.24 -1.05
N ASP A 137 -8.87 -13.73 -2.22
CA ASP A 137 -10.26 -14.02 -2.55
C ASP A 137 -10.61 -15.48 -2.25
N PRO A 138 -11.75 -15.78 -1.60
CA PRO A 138 -12.14 -17.15 -1.26
C PRO A 138 -12.37 -18.07 -2.47
N THR A 139 -12.67 -17.52 -3.64
CA THR A 139 -13.01 -18.26 -4.86
C THR A 139 -11.81 -18.38 -5.78
N PHE A 140 -11.09 -17.28 -5.97
CA PHE A 140 -10.03 -17.19 -6.98
C PHE A 140 -8.62 -17.27 -6.40
N GLY A 141 -8.48 -17.29 -5.07
CA GLY A 141 -7.17 -17.24 -4.43
C GLY A 141 -6.56 -15.83 -4.46
N PRO A 142 -5.23 -15.68 -4.61
CA PRO A 142 -4.60 -14.37 -4.57
C PRO A 142 -4.98 -13.52 -5.79
N LEU A 143 -5.37 -12.27 -5.55
CA LEU A 143 -5.62 -11.26 -6.57
C LEU A 143 -4.67 -10.10 -6.40
N VAL A 144 -3.98 -9.73 -7.47
CA VAL A 144 -3.17 -8.51 -7.53
C VAL A 144 -4.11 -7.32 -7.69
N VAL A 145 -3.92 -6.29 -6.88
CA VAL A 145 -4.71 -5.06 -6.88
C VAL A 145 -3.82 -3.85 -7.14
N CYS A 146 -4.32 -2.90 -7.94
CA CYS A 146 -3.74 -1.59 -8.16
C CYS A 146 -4.82 -0.51 -8.04
N GLY A 147 -4.55 0.61 -7.38
CA GLY A 147 -5.47 1.73 -7.27
C GLY A 147 -4.77 3.07 -7.06
N LEU A 148 -5.49 4.17 -7.28
CA LEU A 148 -5.01 5.53 -7.04
C LEU A 148 -5.73 6.17 -5.85
N GLY A 149 -5.04 7.04 -5.13
CA GLY A 149 -5.59 7.83 -4.02
C GLY A 149 -4.76 7.71 -2.73
N GLY A 150 -4.91 8.71 -1.86
CA GLY A 150 -4.19 8.78 -0.58
C GLY A 150 -5.01 8.37 0.64
N VAL A 151 -6.34 8.29 0.52
CA VAL A 151 -7.24 7.84 1.59
C VAL A 151 -7.97 6.57 1.19
N GLN A 152 -8.16 5.66 2.15
CA GLN A 152 -8.74 4.32 1.92
C GLN A 152 -10.13 4.35 1.23
N VAL A 153 -10.91 5.42 1.43
CA VAL A 153 -12.25 5.57 0.83
C VAL A 153 -12.19 5.88 -0.67
N GLU A 154 -11.18 6.64 -1.11
CA GLU A 154 -10.95 6.93 -2.53
C GLU A 154 -10.41 5.68 -3.23
N LEU A 155 -9.46 5.00 -2.58
CA LEU A 155 -8.84 3.76 -3.08
C LEU A 155 -9.84 2.62 -3.30
N LEU A 156 -10.80 2.43 -2.38
CA LEU A 156 -11.86 1.41 -2.53
C LEU A 156 -12.77 1.65 -3.73
N ARG A 157 -12.82 2.87 -4.26
CA ARG A 157 -13.68 3.25 -5.39
C ARG A 157 -12.95 3.28 -6.73
N ASP A 158 -11.62 3.18 -6.71
CA ASP A 158 -10.77 3.24 -7.89
C ASP A 158 -9.63 2.21 -7.82
N ALA A 159 -10.01 0.94 -7.99
CA ALA A 159 -9.09 -0.18 -8.01
C ALA A 159 -9.36 -1.11 -9.19
N SER A 160 -8.30 -1.70 -9.72
CA SER A 160 -8.31 -2.76 -10.72
C SER A 160 -7.72 -4.04 -10.14
N PHE A 161 -8.18 -5.19 -10.62
CA PHE A 161 -7.79 -6.51 -10.13
C PHE A 161 -7.40 -7.43 -11.28
N ARG A 162 -6.40 -8.27 -11.04
CA ARG A 162 -5.98 -9.37 -11.93
C ARG A 162 -5.58 -10.59 -11.12
N LEU A 163 -5.76 -11.76 -11.72
CA LEU A 163 -5.16 -12.99 -11.23
C LEU A 163 -3.67 -12.99 -11.61
N PRO A 164 -2.76 -13.45 -10.72
CA PRO A 164 -1.41 -13.77 -11.14
C PRO A 164 -1.42 -15.02 -12.06
N PRO A 165 -0.47 -15.15 -13.00
CA PRO A 165 0.55 -14.16 -13.35
C PRO A 165 -0.03 -12.93 -14.10
N VAL A 166 0.46 -11.74 -13.75
CA VAL A 166 0.11 -10.48 -14.42
C VAL A 166 1.18 -10.13 -15.45
N THR A 167 0.80 -10.06 -16.72
CA THR A 167 1.70 -9.66 -17.82
C THR A 167 1.95 -8.14 -17.83
N ASP A 168 2.87 -7.69 -18.69
CA ASP A 168 3.11 -6.27 -18.96
C ASP A 168 1.89 -5.56 -19.56
N VAL A 169 1.17 -6.24 -20.46
CA VAL A 169 -0.10 -5.79 -21.02
C VAL A 169 -1.16 -5.70 -19.93
N ASP A 170 -1.32 -6.74 -19.11
CA ASP A 170 -2.30 -6.74 -18.01
C ASP A 170 -2.03 -5.61 -17.02
N ALA A 171 -0.76 -5.40 -16.63
CA ALA A 171 -0.38 -4.36 -15.69
C ALA A 171 -0.63 -2.95 -16.25
N SER A 172 -0.37 -2.75 -17.54
CA SER A 172 -0.66 -1.49 -18.21
C SER A 172 -2.18 -1.25 -18.26
N ASP A 173 -2.96 -2.26 -18.63
CA ASP A 173 -4.42 -2.22 -18.65
C ASP A 173 -5.01 -1.97 -17.25
N MET A 174 -4.43 -2.56 -16.21
CA MET A 174 -4.82 -2.31 -14.82
C MET A 174 -4.70 -0.82 -14.49
N VAL A 175 -3.55 -0.19 -14.76
CA VAL A 175 -3.33 1.25 -14.54
C VAL A 175 -4.26 2.10 -15.41
N ASP A 176 -4.47 1.70 -16.67
CA ASP A 176 -5.29 2.44 -17.64
C ASP A 176 -6.81 2.27 -17.43
N SER A 177 -7.21 1.28 -16.64
CA SER A 177 -8.61 1.06 -16.25
C SER A 177 -9.04 1.87 -15.03
N LEU A 178 -8.09 2.51 -14.33
CA LEU A 178 -8.37 3.33 -13.16
C LEU A 178 -9.20 4.56 -13.56
N ARG A 179 -10.27 4.81 -12.82
CA ARG A 179 -11.18 5.95 -12.97
C ARG A 179 -10.44 7.27 -12.83
N MET A 180 -9.47 7.34 -11.92
CA MET A 180 -8.65 8.53 -11.67
C MET A 180 -7.35 8.54 -12.49
N LYS A 181 -7.21 7.70 -13.52
CA LYS A 181 -5.98 7.65 -14.35
C LYS A 181 -5.56 9.00 -14.94
N ALA A 182 -6.49 9.93 -15.13
CA ALA A 182 -6.19 11.29 -15.59
C ALA A 182 -5.24 12.03 -14.62
N LEU A 183 -5.20 11.67 -13.33
CA LEU A 183 -4.22 12.20 -12.38
C LEU A 183 -2.78 11.79 -12.71
N LEU A 184 -2.60 10.66 -13.40
CA LEU A 184 -1.28 10.22 -13.86
C LEU A 184 -0.74 11.07 -15.01
N ASP A 185 -1.60 11.80 -15.71
CA ASP A 185 -1.20 12.70 -16.80
C ASP A 185 -0.79 14.10 -16.30
N GLY A 186 -0.85 14.31 -14.97
CA GLY A 186 -0.56 15.57 -14.30
C GLY A 186 -1.83 16.28 -13.84
N TYR A 187 -1.82 16.80 -12.61
CA TYR A 187 -2.97 17.49 -12.01
C TYR A 187 -2.50 18.70 -11.19
N ARG A 188 -3.21 19.83 -11.32
CA ARG A 188 -2.91 21.10 -10.60
C ARG A 188 -1.44 21.56 -10.73
N GLY A 189 -0.86 21.43 -11.91
CA GLY A 189 0.52 21.84 -12.19
C GLY A 189 1.59 20.81 -11.81
N ALA A 190 1.20 19.66 -11.26
CA ALA A 190 2.12 18.54 -11.09
C ALA A 190 2.49 17.92 -12.46
N PRO A 191 3.74 17.47 -12.65
CA PRO A 191 4.16 16.80 -13.86
C PRO A 191 3.43 15.44 -14.03
N PRO A 192 3.42 14.87 -15.25
CA PRO A 192 2.94 13.52 -15.47
C PRO A 192 3.70 12.50 -14.62
N ALA A 193 2.97 11.56 -14.02
CA ALA A 193 3.50 10.52 -13.18
C ALA A 193 4.13 9.38 -13.99
N ASP A 194 5.01 8.60 -13.35
CA ASP A 194 5.65 7.44 -13.95
C ASP A 194 4.73 6.20 -14.00
N ARG A 195 3.84 6.19 -14.99
CA ARG A 195 2.87 5.11 -15.23
C ARG A 195 3.55 3.76 -15.46
N SER A 196 4.66 3.76 -16.19
CA SER A 196 5.41 2.54 -16.51
C SER A 196 6.04 1.93 -15.26
N ALA A 197 6.55 2.76 -14.35
CA ALA A 197 7.08 2.27 -13.08
C ALA A 197 5.99 1.72 -12.16
N LEU A 198 4.78 2.29 -12.17
CA LEU A 198 3.64 1.73 -11.44
C LEU A 198 3.23 0.35 -12.01
N ALA A 199 3.13 0.22 -13.33
CA ALA A 199 2.84 -1.06 -13.97
C ALA A 199 3.93 -2.11 -13.70
N LEU A 200 5.21 -1.72 -13.68
CA LEU A 200 6.31 -2.60 -13.32
C LEU A 200 6.22 -3.06 -11.85
N LEU A 201 5.79 -2.19 -10.94
CA LEU A 201 5.54 -2.58 -9.55
C LEU A 201 4.43 -3.63 -9.43
N VAL A 202 3.34 -3.49 -10.19
CA VAL A 202 2.26 -4.49 -10.26
C VAL A 202 2.81 -5.86 -10.69
N GLN A 203 3.63 -5.90 -11.75
CA GLN A 203 4.27 -7.14 -12.21
C GLN A 203 5.19 -7.76 -11.14
N ARG A 204 5.99 -6.94 -10.45
CA ARG A 204 6.86 -7.40 -9.35
C ARG A 204 6.06 -8.00 -8.20
N VAL A 205 4.92 -7.41 -7.87
CA VAL A 205 4.01 -7.95 -6.86
C VAL A 205 3.39 -9.27 -7.32
N SER A 206 2.98 -9.41 -8.59
CA SER A 206 2.54 -10.70 -9.14
C SER A 206 3.61 -11.77 -9.00
N ALA A 207 4.83 -11.48 -9.47
CA ALA A 207 5.94 -12.42 -9.40
C ALA A 207 6.29 -12.82 -7.96
N LEU A 208 6.16 -11.88 -7.00
CA LEU A 208 6.39 -12.16 -5.59
C LEU A 208 5.36 -13.14 -5.00
N VAL A 209 4.09 -13.05 -5.40
CA VAL A 209 3.04 -14.01 -4.99
C VAL A 209 3.36 -15.40 -5.53
N GLU A 210 3.78 -15.50 -6.78
CA GLU A 210 4.13 -16.78 -7.41
C GLU A 210 5.37 -17.41 -6.75
N ALA A 211 6.36 -16.58 -6.38
CA ALA A 211 7.59 -17.04 -5.75
C ALA A 211 7.44 -17.40 -4.26
N VAL A 212 6.40 -16.88 -3.58
CA VAL A 212 6.18 -17.08 -2.14
C VAL A 212 4.75 -17.54 -1.90
N PRO A 213 4.45 -18.84 -2.04
CA PRO A 213 3.10 -19.39 -1.86
C PRO A 213 2.47 -19.12 -0.48
N GLU A 214 3.30 -18.88 0.54
CA GLU A 214 2.82 -18.50 1.88
C GLU A 214 2.27 -17.07 1.92
N LEU A 215 2.56 -16.21 0.94
CA LEU A 215 2.08 -14.83 0.88
C LEU A 215 0.59 -14.82 0.55
N ARG A 216 -0.24 -14.46 1.55
CA ARG A 216 -1.70 -14.38 1.40
C ARG A 216 -2.21 -12.98 1.18
N GLU A 217 -1.58 -12.00 1.81
CA GLU A 217 -1.89 -10.59 1.57
C GLU A 217 -0.60 -9.77 1.54
N LEU A 218 -0.60 -8.76 0.68
CA LEU A 218 0.40 -7.71 0.65
C LEU A 218 -0.33 -6.39 0.44
N ASP A 219 -0.01 -5.39 1.24
CA ASP A 219 -0.57 -4.04 1.14
C ASP A 219 0.59 -3.07 1.09
N LEU A 220 0.89 -2.55 -0.11
CA LEU A 220 1.85 -1.47 -0.32
C LEU A 220 1.05 -0.18 -0.40
N ASN A 221 0.98 0.56 0.72
CA ASN A 221 0.12 1.73 0.82
C ASN A 221 0.64 2.73 1.88
N PRO A 222 1.07 3.95 1.49
CA PRO A 222 1.04 4.45 0.11
C PRO A 222 2.26 4.02 -0.70
N VAL A 223 2.07 3.89 -2.01
CA VAL A 223 3.10 3.94 -3.05
C VAL A 223 3.12 5.36 -3.60
N LYS A 224 4.28 6.02 -3.58
CA LYS A 224 4.49 7.31 -4.25
C LYS A 224 4.88 7.07 -5.69
N VAL A 225 4.05 7.49 -6.63
CA VAL A 225 4.34 7.52 -8.06
C VAL A 225 4.93 8.87 -8.41
N LEU A 226 6.23 8.90 -8.69
CA LEU A 226 6.99 10.12 -8.94
C LEU A 226 6.81 10.62 -10.37
N GLY A 227 7.52 11.69 -10.74
CA GLY A 227 7.49 12.20 -12.11
C GLY A 227 8.01 11.16 -13.11
N ARG A 228 7.60 11.28 -14.37
CA ARG A 228 8.03 10.37 -15.44
C ARG A 228 9.56 10.19 -15.45
N GLY A 229 10.02 8.94 -15.34
CA GLY A 229 11.44 8.56 -15.32
C GLY A 229 12.05 8.50 -13.92
N GLU A 230 11.33 8.95 -12.89
CA GLU A 230 11.78 8.94 -11.48
C GLU A 230 11.29 7.70 -10.72
N GLY A 231 10.35 6.94 -11.30
CA GLY A 231 9.91 5.66 -10.76
C GLY A 231 8.82 5.73 -9.68
N VAL A 232 8.81 4.70 -8.82
CA VAL A 232 7.89 4.59 -7.68
C VAL A 232 8.65 4.28 -6.39
N VAL A 233 8.14 4.77 -5.26
CA VAL A 233 8.71 4.48 -3.94
C VAL A 233 7.60 4.04 -2.99
N VAL A 234 7.74 2.85 -2.42
CA VAL A 234 6.81 2.35 -1.39
C VAL A 234 7.16 2.99 -0.04
N VAL A 235 6.16 3.55 0.65
CA VAL A 235 6.34 4.27 1.92
C VAL A 235 5.94 3.41 3.12
N ASP A 236 4.87 2.62 3.00
CA ASP A 236 4.47 1.67 4.03
C ASP A 236 4.06 0.35 3.39
N ALA A 237 4.31 -0.75 4.10
CA ALA A 237 3.98 -2.09 3.64
C ALA A 237 3.53 -2.97 4.80
N ARG A 238 2.50 -3.77 4.53
CA ARG A 238 2.01 -4.82 5.41
C ARG A 238 1.92 -6.11 4.63
N VAL A 239 2.28 -7.22 5.26
CA VAL A 239 2.21 -8.54 4.65
C VAL A 239 1.48 -9.47 5.59
N ARG A 240 0.71 -10.43 5.08
CA ARG A 240 0.24 -11.59 5.84
C ARG A 240 0.71 -12.86 5.18
N LEU A 241 1.40 -13.69 5.96
CA LEU A 241 1.81 -15.02 5.56
C LEU A 241 0.87 -16.05 6.21
N ALA A 242 0.59 -17.15 5.51
CA ALA A 242 -0.05 -18.34 6.07
C ALA A 242 0.55 -19.58 5.42
N PRO A 243 0.65 -20.71 6.15
CA PRO A 243 1.12 -21.97 5.57
C PRO A 243 0.38 -22.34 4.29
N VAL A 244 1.08 -22.97 3.35
CA VAL A 244 0.45 -23.65 2.23
C VAL A 244 -0.28 -24.87 2.77
N THR A 245 -1.57 -25.00 2.47
CA THR A 245 -2.34 -26.18 2.86
C THR A 245 -2.29 -27.23 1.74
N ALA A 246 -2.35 -28.51 2.10
CA ALA A 246 -2.20 -29.62 1.14
C ALA A 246 -3.26 -29.63 0.02
N ALA A 247 -4.38 -28.91 0.19
CA ALA A 247 -5.42 -28.77 -0.83
C ALA A 247 -5.01 -27.83 -1.99
N GLU A 248 -3.91 -27.09 -1.86
CA GLU A 248 -3.46 -26.07 -2.83
C GLU A 248 -2.32 -26.58 -3.74
N ILE A 249 -1.86 -27.82 -3.53
CA ILE A 249 -0.76 -28.48 -4.28
C ILE A 249 -1.31 -29.56 -5.24
N GLY A 250 -2.58 -29.44 -5.64
CA GLY A 250 -3.29 -30.40 -6.50
C GLY A 250 -3.17 -30.07 -7.98
#